data_AF-A0A7V3HV55-F1
#
_entry.id   AF-A0A7V3HV55-F1
#
_cell.length_a   1.000
_cell.length_b   1.000
_cell.length_c   1.000
_cell.angle_alpha   90.00
_cell.angle_beta   90.00
_cell.angle_gamma   90.00
#
_symmetry.space_group_name_H-M   'P 1'
#
loop_
_entity.id
_entity.type
_entity.pdbx_description
1 polymer ?
#
loop_
_entity_poly.entity_id
_entity_poly.type
_entity_poly.pdbx_seq_one_letter_code
_entity_poly.pdbx_strand_id
1 'polypeptide(L)'
;MKKLLLMTTLALALLLTGCKTYEKPEKVTPVENFKLSEYLGTWYEIARLEHRFEKGMEAITATYSMKEDGGVKVLNKGYKTADKEWSTAEGKAYFVKDPNVGFLKVSFFGPFYGSYIVMDTDYKTYTMISGPDT
;
A
#
# COMPACT_ATOMS: atom_id res chain seq x y z
N MET A 1 -33.19 27.78 -14.30
CA MET A 1 -31.74 27.88 -13.98
C MET A 1 -31.40 27.32 -12.59
N LYS A 2 -31.96 27.84 -11.48
CA LYS A 2 -31.65 27.35 -10.11
C LYS A 2 -31.91 25.84 -9.89
N LYS A 3 -33.02 25.29 -10.40
CA LYS A 3 -33.34 23.85 -10.32
C LYS A 3 -32.38 22.96 -11.14
N LEU A 4 -31.89 23.46 -12.27
CA LEU A 4 -30.92 22.76 -13.11
C LEU A 4 -29.52 22.75 -12.46
N LEU A 5 -29.14 23.87 -11.84
CA LEU A 5 -27.90 24.00 -11.06
C LEU A 5 -27.90 23.10 -9.81
N LEU A 6 -29.06 22.93 -9.16
CA LEU A 6 -29.21 22.06 -7.99
C LEU A 6 -29.19 20.57 -8.35
N MET A 7 -29.70 20.20 -9.53
CA MET A 7 -29.63 18.83 -10.05
C MET A 7 -28.21 18.45 -10.47
N THR A 8 -27.45 19.36 -11.09
CA THR A 8 -26.04 19.11 -11.45
C THR A 8 -25.12 19.03 -10.23
N THR A 9 -25.33 19.84 -9.18
CA THR A 9 -24.56 19.71 -7.93
C THR A 9 -24.85 18.41 -7.20
N LEU A 10 -26.11 17.94 -7.19
CA LEU A 10 -26.48 16.67 -6.56
C LEU A 10 -25.92 15.46 -7.35
N ALA A 11 -25.94 15.51 -8.68
CA ALA A 11 -25.34 14.47 -9.54
C ALA A 11 -23.81 14.41 -9.38
N LEU A 12 -23.13 15.55 -9.24
CA LEU A 12 -21.70 15.60 -8.98
C LEU A 12 -21.33 15.10 -7.56
N ALA A 13 -22.20 15.33 -6.57
CA ALA A 13 -22.04 14.80 -5.22
C ALA A 13 -22.19 13.27 -5.16
N LEU A 14 -23.05 12.67 -5.99
CA LEU A 14 -23.20 11.22 -6.12
C LEU A 14 -21.98 10.55 -6.77
N LEU A 15 -21.27 11.24 -7.67
CA LEU A 15 -20.02 10.78 -8.28
C LEU A 15 -18.81 10.82 -7.33
N LEU A 16 -18.93 11.48 -6.17
CA LEU A 16 -17.90 11.53 -5.13
C LEU A 16 -18.00 10.36 -4.13
N THR A 17 -18.87 9.38 -4.36
CA THR A 17 -18.82 8.09 -3.67
C THR A 17 -17.62 7.30 -4.19
N GLY A 18 -16.42 7.72 -3.79
CA GLY A 18 -15.17 7.06 -4.13
C GLY A 18 -15.25 5.60 -3.72
N CYS A 19 -15.23 4.70 -4.70
CA CYS A 19 -15.08 3.28 -4.43
C CYS A 19 -13.84 3.08 -3.56
N LYS A 20 -13.96 2.29 -2.49
CA LYS A 20 -12.80 1.88 -1.71
C LYS A 20 -11.93 1.02 -2.62
N THR A 21 -10.77 1.53 -3.01
CA THR A 21 -9.82 0.81 -3.86
C THR A 21 -8.94 -0.19 -3.10
N TYR A 22 -9.14 -0.32 -1.78
CA TYR A 22 -8.35 -1.16 -0.88
C TYR A 22 -9.20 -2.30 -0.31
N GLU A 23 -9.75 -3.14 -1.19
CA GLU A 23 -10.45 -4.36 -0.79
C GLU A 23 -9.46 -5.51 -0.57
N LYS A 24 -9.80 -6.37 0.40
CA LYS A 24 -9.04 -7.58 0.70
C LYS A 24 -9.54 -8.71 -0.19
N PRO A 25 -8.66 -9.44 -0.91
CA PRO A 25 -9.08 -10.64 -1.63
C PRO A 25 -9.76 -11.64 -0.69
N GLU A 26 -10.75 -12.38 -1.19
CA GLU A 26 -11.59 -13.26 -0.35
C GLU A 26 -10.76 -14.29 0.41
N LYS A 27 -9.79 -14.92 -0.27
CA LYS A 27 -8.96 -16.02 0.24
C LYS A 27 -7.67 -15.57 0.94
N VAL A 28 -7.46 -14.27 1.10
CA VAL A 28 -6.28 -13.72 1.79
C VAL A 28 -6.67 -13.36 3.21
N THR A 29 -5.94 -13.88 4.20
CA THR A 29 -6.17 -13.58 5.61
C THR A 29 -4.98 -12.80 6.17
N PRO A 30 -5.18 -11.62 6.77
CA PRO A 30 -4.11 -10.88 7.42
C PRO A 30 -3.68 -11.58 8.70
N VAL A 31 -2.44 -11.36 9.13
CA VAL A 31 -1.99 -11.72 10.48
C VAL A 31 -2.78 -10.94 11.53
N GLU A 32 -3.20 -11.66 12.57
CA GLU A 32 -3.81 -11.12 13.78
C GLU A 32 -2.73 -10.84 14.83
N ASN A 33 -3.02 -9.95 15.79
CA ASN A 33 -2.05 -9.47 16.80
C ASN A 33 -0.75 -8.90 16.17
N PHE A 34 -0.89 -8.25 15.02
CA PHE A 34 0.20 -7.62 14.29
C PHE A 34 0.90 -6.55 15.13
N LYS A 35 2.23 -6.63 15.18
CA LYS A 35 3.05 -5.68 15.94
C LYS A 35 3.86 -4.81 14.99
N LEU A 36 3.33 -3.62 14.69
CA LEU A 36 4.00 -2.69 13.78
C LEU A 36 5.44 -2.39 14.20
N SER A 37 5.72 -2.20 15.49
CA SER A 37 7.06 -1.88 15.99
C SER A 37 8.11 -2.93 15.66
N GLU A 38 7.72 -4.21 15.58
CA GLU A 38 8.61 -5.32 15.20
C GLU A 38 8.76 -5.42 13.66
N TYR A 39 7.81 -4.86 12.90
CA TYR A 39 7.80 -4.88 11.44
C TYR A 39 8.57 -3.72 10.77
N LEU A 40 8.86 -2.65 11.54
CA LEU A 40 9.61 -1.48 11.05
C LEU A 40 11.04 -1.86 10.63
N GLY A 41 11.63 -1.02 9.78
CA GLY A 41 12.96 -1.24 9.23
C GLY A 41 12.93 -1.65 7.76
N THR A 42 14.01 -2.25 7.30
CA THR A 42 14.20 -2.56 5.87
C THR A 42 13.97 -4.03 5.58
N TRP A 43 13.08 -4.30 4.63
CA TRP A 43 12.84 -5.61 4.06
C TRP A 43 13.43 -5.69 2.65
N TYR A 44 13.99 -6.85 2.33
CA TYR A 44 14.52 -7.15 1.00
C TYR A 44 13.51 -8.01 0.25
N GLU A 45 13.20 -7.61 -0.99
CA GLU A 45 12.28 -8.37 -1.80
C GLU A 45 12.99 -9.58 -2.42
N ILE A 46 12.56 -10.77 -2.02
CA ILE A 46 13.14 -12.04 -2.51
C ILE A 46 12.40 -12.55 -3.75
N ALA A 47 11.08 -12.38 -3.79
CA ALA A 47 10.24 -12.79 -4.91
C ALA A 47 8.99 -11.91 -4.99
N ARG A 48 8.50 -11.70 -6.21
CA ARG A 48 7.24 -10.99 -6.49
C ARG A 48 6.50 -11.60 -7.66
N LEU A 49 5.19 -11.37 -7.71
CA LEU A 49 4.46 -11.43 -8.97
C LEU A 49 4.73 -10.14 -9.74
N GLU A 50 5.17 -10.26 -10.98
CA GLU A 50 5.65 -9.10 -11.73
C GLU A 50 4.52 -8.10 -11.97
N HIS A 51 4.76 -6.84 -11.59
CA HIS A 51 3.86 -5.72 -11.83
C HIS A 51 4.60 -4.61 -12.57
N ARG A 52 3.88 -3.81 -13.38
CA ARG A 52 4.47 -2.75 -14.24
C ARG A 52 5.37 -1.75 -13.51
N PHE A 53 5.17 -1.55 -12.20
CA PHE A 53 5.92 -0.56 -11.41
C PHE A 53 7.35 -1.01 -11.09
N GLU A 54 7.61 -2.31 -11.08
CA GLU A 54 8.90 -2.89 -10.68
C GLU A 54 9.54 -3.72 -11.79
N LYS A 55 8.96 -3.67 -12.99
CA LYS A 55 9.48 -4.35 -14.16
C LYS A 55 10.90 -3.85 -14.49
N GLY A 56 11.84 -4.78 -14.63
CA GLY A 56 13.24 -4.47 -14.93
C GLY A 56 14.03 -3.90 -13.75
N MET A 57 13.50 -3.96 -12.52
CA MET A 57 14.22 -3.57 -11.31
C MET A 57 14.73 -4.77 -10.50
N GLU A 58 15.93 -4.62 -9.95
CA GLU A 58 16.61 -5.57 -9.07
C GLU A 58 16.98 -4.94 -7.72
N ALA A 59 17.46 -5.76 -6.78
CA ALA A 59 17.91 -5.33 -5.45
C ALA A 59 16.87 -4.43 -4.73
N ILE A 60 15.60 -4.84 -4.81
CA ILE A 60 14.48 -4.06 -4.28
C ILE A 60 14.44 -4.17 -2.75
N THR A 61 14.30 -3.02 -2.10
CA THR A 61 14.07 -2.91 -0.66
C THR A 61 12.86 -2.04 -0.37
N ALA A 62 12.13 -2.38 0.69
CA ALA A 62 11.10 -1.53 1.27
C ALA A 62 11.47 -1.19 2.72
N THR A 63 11.62 0.10 3.02
CA THR A 63 11.91 0.58 4.38
C THR A 63 10.67 1.21 4.98
N TYR A 64 10.25 0.71 6.15
CA TYR A 64 9.10 1.17 6.91
C TYR A 64 9.54 1.98 8.13
N SER A 65 8.95 3.17 8.30
CA SER A 65 9.17 4.00 9.49
C SER A 65 7.89 4.67 9.97
N MET A 66 7.84 5.02 11.26
CA MET A 66 6.69 5.72 11.83
C MET A 66 6.57 7.14 11.29
N LYS A 67 5.32 7.58 11.11
CA LYS A 67 4.98 8.99 10.90
C LYS A 67 4.40 9.60 12.17
N GLU A 68 4.46 10.92 12.27
CA GLU A 68 3.86 11.69 13.36
C GLU A 68 2.34 11.56 13.43
N ASP A 69 1.68 11.34 12.28
CA ASP A 69 0.22 11.18 12.17
C ASP A 69 -0.27 9.76 12.51
N GLY A 70 0.61 8.90 13.03
CA GLY A 70 0.30 7.49 13.33
C GLY A 70 0.29 6.57 12.10
N GLY A 71 0.56 7.10 10.90
CA GLY A 71 0.76 6.30 9.70
C GLY A 71 2.17 5.70 9.61
N VAL A 72 2.39 4.96 8.53
CA VAL A 72 3.68 4.36 8.19
C VAL A 72 4.22 5.02 6.93
N LYS A 73 5.45 5.51 6.97
CA LYS A 73 6.21 5.94 5.79
C LYS A 73 6.79 4.70 5.12
N VAL A 74 6.62 4.61 3.80
CA VAL A 74 7.14 3.50 3.00
C VAL A 74 8.13 4.06 1.98
N LEU A 75 9.38 3.62 2.03
CA LEU A 75 10.39 3.99 1.03
C LEU A 75 10.82 2.73 0.27
N ASN A 76 10.38 2.62 -0.98
CA ASN A 76 10.87 1.60 -1.88
C ASN A 76 12.10 2.11 -2.61
N LYS A 77 13.11 1.26 -2.77
CA LYS A 77 14.32 1.53 -3.56
C LYS A 77 14.66 0.30 -4.38
N GLY A 78 15.00 0.48 -5.65
CA GLY A 78 15.43 -0.60 -6.55
C GLY A 78 16.42 -0.08 -7.59
N TYR A 79 17.20 -0.99 -8.17
CA TYR A 79 18.15 -0.69 -9.24
C TYR A 79 17.53 -0.99 -10.60
N LYS A 80 17.46 0.01 -11.47
CA LYS A 80 16.99 -0.16 -12.86
C LYS A 80 18.15 -0.60 -13.73
N THR A 81 18.12 -1.85 -14.19
CA THR A 81 19.24 -2.44 -14.94
C THR A 81 19.45 -1.79 -16.31
N ALA A 82 18.36 -1.40 -16.99
CA ALA A 82 18.41 -0.74 -18.30
C ALA A 82 19.08 0.65 -18.25
N ASP A 83 18.73 1.44 -17.22
CA ASP A 83 19.16 2.82 -17.06
C ASP A 83 20.45 2.94 -16.22
N LYS A 84 20.86 1.83 -15.59
CA LYS A 84 22.02 1.74 -14.68
C LYS A 84 21.96 2.69 -13.49
N GLU A 85 20.76 2.98 -12.99
CA GLU A 85 20.53 3.93 -11.90
C GLU A 85 19.71 3.33 -10.75
N TRP A 86 19.82 3.95 -9.57
CA TRP A 86 18.91 3.69 -8.46
C TRP A 86 17.63 4.52 -8.61
N SER A 87 16.49 3.90 -8.34
CA SER A 87 15.19 4.55 -8.32
C SER A 87 14.55 4.38 -6.95
N THR A 88 13.82 5.40 -6.50
CA THR A 88 13.13 5.42 -5.21
C THR A 88 11.68 5.87 -5.37
N ALA A 89 10.79 5.27 -4.60
CA ALA A 89 9.40 5.70 -4.47
C ALA A 89 9.05 5.85 -2.99
N GLU A 90 8.60 7.04 -2.60
CA GLU A 90 8.12 7.32 -1.26
C GLU A 90 6.59 7.25 -1.23
N GLY A 91 6.04 6.55 -0.25
CA GLY A 91 4.63 6.39 -0.03
C GLY A 91 4.26 6.46 1.44
N LYS A 92 2.96 6.32 1.68
CA LYS A 92 2.37 6.29 3.02
C LYS A 92 1.38 5.14 3.12
N ALA A 93 1.35 4.49 4.27
CA ALA A 93 0.39 3.47 4.60
C ALA A 93 -0.35 3.79 5.91
N TYR A 94 -1.60 3.36 5.99
CA TYR A 94 -2.44 3.48 7.18
C TYR A 94 -3.19 2.18 7.39
N PHE A 95 -3.44 1.82 8.65
CA PHE A 95 -4.33 0.70 8.96
C PHE A 95 -5.74 0.96 8.44
N VAL A 96 -6.39 -0.09 7.94
CA VAL A 96 -7.75 0.03 7.40
C VAL A 96 -8.79 0.19 8.52
N LYS A 97 -8.60 -0.50 9.66
CA LYS A 97 -9.47 -0.39 10.84
C LYS A 97 -8.72 -0.60 12.16
N ASP A 98 -8.09 -1.77 12.31
CA ASP A 98 -7.46 -2.19 13.57
C ASP A 98 -5.92 -2.24 13.40
N PRO A 99 -5.14 -1.54 14.25
CA PRO A 99 -3.68 -1.58 14.21
C PRO A 99 -3.06 -2.93 14.59
N ASN A 100 -3.83 -3.83 15.22
CA ASN A 100 -3.41 -5.20 15.55
C ASN A 100 -3.70 -6.18 14.42
N VAL A 101 -4.21 -5.73 13.28
CA VAL A 101 -4.42 -6.56 12.09
C VAL A 101 -3.43 -6.10 11.02
N GLY A 102 -2.73 -7.05 10.40
CA GLY A 102 -1.77 -6.82 9.31
C GLY A 102 -2.42 -6.35 8.00
N PHE A 103 -3.46 -5.51 8.05
CA PHE A 103 -4.17 -4.97 6.91
C PHE A 103 -4.09 -3.45 6.86
N LEU A 104 -3.27 -2.99 5.92
CA LEU A 104 -3.02 -1.59 5.64
C LEU A 104 -3.52 -1.23 4.24
N LYS A 105 -3.65 0.08 4.01
CA LYS A 105 -3.82 0.68 2.69
C LYS A 105 -2.62 1.57 2.40
N VAL A 106 -2.00 1.41 1.24
CA VAL A 106 -0.76 2.10 0.84
C VAL A 106 -1.00 3.00 -0.38
N SER A 107 -0.34 4.16 -0.41
CA SER A 107 -0.39 5.14 -1.50
C SER A 107 1.01 5.71 -1.77
N PHE A 108 1.52 5.54 -2.99
CA PHE A 108 2.76 6.18 -3.47
C PHE A 108 2.49 7.43 -4.29
N PHE A 109 1.38 7.46 -5.03
CA PHE A 109 0.94 8.60 -5.83
C PHE A 109 -0.55 8.79 -5.53
N GLY A 110 -0.90 9.86 -4.80
CA GLY A 110 -2.29 10.13 -4.44
C GLY A 110 -3.20 10.31 -5.67
N PRO A 111 -4.53 10.28 -5.53
CA PRO A 111 -5.33 10.06 -4.32
C PRO A 111 -5.72 8.58 -4.07
N PHE A 112 -5.07 7.61 -4.71
CA PHE A 112 -5.49 6.21 -4.68
C PHE A 112 -4.73 5.37 -3.66
N TYR A 113 -5.43 4.44 -3.01
CA TYR A 113 -4.84 3.50 -2.08
C TYR A 113 -5.02 2.07 -2.56
N GLY A 114 -3.96 1.27 -2.54
CA GLY A 114 -4.03 -0.18 -2.72
C GLY A 114 -4.00 -0.91 -1.37
N SER A 115 -4.53 -2.12 -1.33
CA SER A 115 -4.40 -3.01 -0.18
C SER A 115 -2.94 -3.43 0.03
N TYR A 116 -2.50 -3.48 1.28
CA TYR A 116 -1.23 -4.06 1.70
C TYR A 116 -1.54 -4.99 2.87
N ILE A 117 -1.46 -6.29 2.64
CA ILE A 117 -1.91 -7.32 3.58
C ILE A 117 -0.73 -8.19 3.94
N VAL A 118 -0.27 -8.12 5.19
CA VAL A 118 0.70 -9.06 5.75
C VAL A 118 -0.04 -10.36 6.05
N MET A 119 0.23 -11.39 5.26
CA MET A 119 -0.41 -12.71 5.39
C MET A 119 0.28 -13.59 6.42
N ASP A 120 1.61 -13.45 6.54
CA ASP A 120 2.42 -14.16 7.52
C ASP A 120 3.74 -13.42 7.74
N THR A 121 4.28 -13.44 8.96
CA THR A 121 5.60 -12.87 9.26
C THR A 121 6.11 -13.34 10.62
N ASP A 122 7.42 -13.56 10.72
CA ASP A 122 8.13 -13.74 11.99
C ASP A 122 8.85 -12.45 12.47
N TYR A 123 8.62 -11.34 11.76
CA TYR A 123 9.22 -10.02 11.97
C TYR A 123 10.74 -9.92 11.78
N LYS A 124 11.43 -11.02 11.44
CA LYS A 124 12.90 -11.08 11.47
C LYS A 124 13.50 -11.64 10.21
N THR A 125 12.97 -12.75 9.74
CA THR A 125 13.55 -13.52 8.64
C THR A 125 12.65 -13.51 7.40
N TYR A 126 11.33 -13.40 7.58
CA TYR A 126 10.42 -13.29 6.44
C TYR A 126 9.14 -12.51 6.75
N THR A 127 8.56 -12.00 5.67
CA THR A 127 7.18 -11.53 5.61
C THR A 127 6.61 -11.92 4.25
N MET A 128 5.38 -12.41 4.24
CA MET A 128 4.64 -12.69 3.03
C MET A 128 3.48 -11.71 2.94
N ILE A 129 3.43 -10.95 1.85
CA ILE A 129 2.44 -9.89 1.67
C ILE A 129 1.58 -10.14 0.43
N SER A 130 0.38 -9.58 0.43
CA SER A 130 -0.54 -9.56 -0.70
C SER A 130 -1.09 -8.16 -0.95
N GLY A 131 -1.34 -7.86 -2.21
CA GLY A 131 -2.02 -6.66 -2.67
C GLY A 131 -3.54 -6.85 -2.80
N PRO A 132 -4.23 -5.92 -3.48
CA PRO A 132 -5.62 -6.11 -3.87
C PRO A 132 -5.74 -7.12 -5.02
N ASP A 133 -6.96 -7.62 -5.25
CA ASP A 133 -7.32 -8.43 -6.43
C ASP A 133 -7.80 -7.48 -7.54
N THR A 134 -6.88 -7.04 -8.40
CA THR A 134 -7.14 -6.03 -9.45
C THR A 134 -6.39 -6.34 -10.74
#